data_AF-A0A6N6W432-F1
#
_entry.id   AF-A0A6N6W432-F1
#
_cell.length_a   1.000
_cell.length_b   1.000
_cell.length_c   1.000
_cell.angle_alpha   90.00
_cell.angle_beta   90.00
_cell.angle_gamma   90.00
#
_symmetry.space_group_name_H-M   'P 1'
#
loop_
_entity.id
_entity.type
_entity.pdbx_description
1 polymer ?
#
loop_
_entity_poly.entity_id
_entity_poly.type
_entity_poly.pdbx_seq_one_letter_code
_entity_poly.pdbx_strand_id
1 'polypeptide(L)'
;MNVMLLRLAYEDSLMHITFPDDRAVFDGANLTVRFVAYIDGEPVECTITAEALEDHFGADSALEPALMAAFDNGRNRIRSVCAEALGQNDGESVVLHSGLFRVEGMEPDRGTTA
;
A
#
# COMPACT_ATOMS: atom_id res chain seq x y z
N MET A 1 -0.80 39.20 10.44
CA MET A 1 -0.25 38.02 9.74
C MET A 1 -1.18 36.86 10.03
N ASN A 2 -1.91 36.37 9.03
CA ASN A 2 -3.07 35.50 9.21
C ASN A 2 -2.64 34.02 9.23
N VAL A 3 -2.82 33.36 10.37
CA VAL A 3 -2.51 31.93 10.59
C VAL A 3 -3.30 31.01 9.62
N MET A 4 -4.42 31.50 9.08
CA MET A 4 -5.25 30.75 8.13
C MET A 4 -4.60 30.57 6.75
N LEU A 5 -3.79 31.54 6.30
CA LEU A 5 -3.04 31.44 5.04
C LEU A 5 -1.85 30.46 5.16
N LEU A 6 -1.29 30.32 6.36
CA LEU A 6 -0.19 29.39 6.62
C LEU A 6 -0.67 27.93 6.56
N ARG A 7 -1.90 27.65 6.99
CA ARG A 7 -2.48 26.31 6.99
C ARG A 7 -2.74 25.79 5.57
N LEU A 8 -3.36 26.62 4.72
CA LEU A 8 -3.62 26.30 3.32
C LEU A 8 -2.34 26.06 2.50
N ALA A 9 -1.28 26.84 2.74
CA ALA A 9 0.00 26.64 2.05
C ALA A 9 0.82 25.45 2.58
N TYR A 10 0.54 24.98 3.82
CA TYR A 10 1.18 23.79 4.39
C TYR A 10 0.51 22.49 3.91
N GLU A 11 -0.82 22.53 3.72
CA GLU A 11 -1.59 21.39 3.19
C GLU A 11 -1.30 21.12 1.71
N ASP A 12 -0.85 22.13 0.95
CA ASP A 12 -0.48 22.03 -0.49
C ASP A 12 0.84 21.26 -0.73
N SER A 13 1.67 21.04 0.30
CA SER A 13 2.94 20.29 0.18
C SER A 13 2.89 18.87 0.76
N LEU A 14 1.73 18.40 1.23
CA LEU A 14 1.58 17.04 1.75
C LEU A 14 0.88 16.18 0.70
N MET A 15 1.63 15.27 0.08
CA MET A 15 1.11 14.30 -0.89
C MET A 15 -0.12 13.58 -0.33
N HIS A 16 -1.28 13.76 -0.96
CA HIS A 16 -2.53 13.17 -0.51
C HIS A 16 -2.79 11.84 -1.22
N ILE A 17 -2.48 10.73 -0.53
CA ILE A 17 -2.68 9.38 -1.05
C ILE A 17 -4.03 8.83 -0.59
N THR A 18 -4.84 8.39 -1.55
CA THR A 18 -6.09 7.67 -1.28
C THR A 18 -6.15 6.35 -2.03
N PHE A 19 -6.86 5.37 -1.48
CA PHE A 19 -7.08 4.08 -2.13
C PHE A 19 -8.59 3.85 -2.25
N PRO A 20 -9.18 4.05 -3.43
CA PRO A 20 -10.57 3.68 -3.64
C PRO A 20 -10.72 2.17 -3.52
N ASP A 21 -11.98 1.73 -3.38
CA ASP A 21 -12.31 0.31 -3.40
C ASP A 21 -12.38 -0.27 -4.83
N ASP A 22 -11.56 0.30 -5.73
CA ASP A 22 -11.41 -0.20 -7.09
C ASP A 22 -10.90 -1.64 -7.07
N ARG A 23 -11.40 -2.43 -8.02
CA ARG A 23 -11.11 -3.85 -8.09
C ARG A 23 -9.65 -4.06 -8.52
N ALA A 24 -8.89 -4.77 -7.68
CA ALA A 24 -7.56 -5.24 -8.05
C ALA A 24 -7.64 -6.29 -9.18
N VAL A 25 -6.59 -6.35 -10.00
CA VAL A 25 -6.53 -7.19 -11.21
C VAL A 25 -5.29 -8.06 -11.15
N PHE A 26 -5.46 -9.37 -11.25
CA PHE A 26 -4.35 -10.30 -11.41
C PHE A 26 -3.75 -10.17 -12.81
N ASP A 27 -2.42 -10.07 -12.87
CA ASP A 27 -1.62 -10.16 -14.09
C ASP A 27 -0.82 -11.47 -14.06
N GLY A 28 -1.34 -12.48 -14.77
CA GLY A 28 -0.72 -13.80 -14.85
C GLY A 28 0.59 -13.86 -15.64
N ALA A 29 0.90 -12.84 -16.46
CA ALA A 29 2.16 -12.81 -17.20
C ALA A 29 3.33 -12.43 -16.28
N ASN A 30 3.09 -11.53 -15.32
CA ASN A 30 4.08 -11.07 -14.35
C ASN A 30 3.93 -11.71 -12.96
N LEU A 31 2.87 -12.51 -12.73
CA LEU A 31 2.50 -13.05 -11.43
C LEU A 31 2.39 -11.95 -10.36
N THR A 32 1.63 -10.91 -10.69
CA THR A 32 1.38 -9.78 -9.79
C THR A 32 -0.11 -9.50 -9.65
N VAL A 33 -0.48 -8.82 -8.57
CA VAL A 33 -1.82 -8.21 -8.42
C VAL A 33 -1.64 -6.70 -8.54
N ARG A 34 -2.40 -6.09 -9.46
CA ARG A 34 -2.37 -4.66 -9.77
C ARG A 34 -3.54 -3.96 -9.11
N PHE A 35 -3.31 -2.78 -8.57
CA PHE A 35 -4.33 -1.95 -7.93
C PHE A 35 -3.98 -0.48 -8.10
N VAL A 36 -4.94 0.41 -7.83
CA VAL A 36 -4.77 1.85 -8.06
C VAL A 36 -4.72 2.59 -6.74
N ALA A 37 -3.73 3.47 -6.60
CA ALA A 37 -3.70 4.55 -5.63
C ALA A 37 -4.03 5.87 -6.35
N TYR A 38 -4.55 6.86 -5.64
CA TYR A 38 -4.72 8.20 -6.16
C TYR A 38 -3.86 9.15 -5.35
N ILE A 39 -3.03 9.91 -6.04
CA ILE A 39 -2.11 10.89 -5.47
C ILE A 39 -2.58 12.26 -5.92
N ASP A 40 -3.06 13.07 -4.99
CA ASP A 40 -3.61 14.40 -5.29
C ASP A 40 -4.71 14.37 -6.38
N GLY A 41 -5.43 13.24 -6.44
CA GLY A 41 -6.48 12.97 -7.42
C GLY A 41 -6.02 12.33 -8.73
N GLU A 42 -4.72 12.13 -8.94
CA GLU A 42 -4.17 11.44 -10.12
C GLU A 42 -3.98 9.94 -9.85
N PRO A 43 -4.45 9.05 -10.75
CA PRO A 43 -4.33 7.61 -10.56
C PRO A 43 -2.91 7.12 -10.82
N VAL A 44 -2.37 6.34 -9.89
CA VAL A 44 -1.08 5.67 -9.97
C VAL A 44 -1.27 4.16 -9.84
N GLU A 45 -0.89 3.42 -10.89
CA GLU A 45 -0.92 1.95 -10.84
C GLU A 45 0.18 1.45 -9.91
N CYS A 46 -0.21 0.62 -8.95
CA CYS A 46 0.67 -0.03 -8.00
C CYS A 46 0.53 -1.54 -8.17
N THR A 47 1.59 -2.28 -7.87
CA THR A 47 1.58 -3.74 -8.01
C THR A 47 2.15 -4.41 -6.78
N ILE A 48 1.68 -5.61 -6.47
CA ILE A 48 2.27 -6.49 -5.45
C ILE A 48 2.58 -7.84 -6.08
N THR A 49 3.74 -8.41 -5.75
CA THR A 49 4.20 -9.68 -6.32
C THR A 49 3.53 -10.87 -5.67
N ALA A 50 3.40 -11.98 -6.41
CA ALA A 50 2.96 -13.26 -5.84
C ALA A 50 3.83 -13.68 -4.66
N GLU A 51 5.16 -13.53 -4.76
CA GLU A 51 6.11 -13.79 -3.67
C GLU A 51 5.72 -13.05 -2.38
N ALA A 52 5.40 -11.76 -2.46
CA ALA A 52 5.01 -10.99 -1.28
C ALA A 52 3.68 -11.50 -0.68
N LEU A 53 2.71 -11.84 -1.53
CA LEU A 53 1.41 -12.37 -1.12
C LEU A 53 1.52 -13.75 -0.45
N GLU A 54 2.40 -14.61 -0.95
CA GLU A 54 2.68 -15.93 -0.38
C GLU A 54 3.42 -15.80 0.96
N ASP A 55 4.49 -15.01 1.00
CA ASP A 55 5.35 -14.87 2.19
C ASP A 55 4.65 -14.17 3.38
N HIS A 56 3.79 -13.17 3.10
CA HIS A 56 3.31 -12.24 4.14
C HIS A 56 1.79 -12.18 4.29
N PHE A 57 1.03 -12.66 3.31
CA PHE A 57 -0.42 -12.51 3.28
C PHE A 57 -1.18 -13.83 3.16
N GLY A 58 -0.45 -14.96 3.21
CA GLY A 58 -1.04 -16.29 3.30
C GLY A 58 -1.65 -16.79 1.99
N ALA A 59 -1.13 -16.38 0.83
CA ALA A 59 -1.50 -17.04 -0.41
C ALA A 59 -0.94 -18.47 -0.44
N ASP A 60 -1.82 -19.47 -0.52
CA ASP A 60 -1.41 -20.89 -0.55
C ASP A 60 -0.86 -21.36 -1.91
N SER A 61 -0.93 -20.51 -2.95
CA SER A 61 -0.35 -20.77 -4.27
C SER A 61 -0.28 -19.49 -5.12
N ALA A 62 0.55 -19.51 -6.16
CA ALA A 62 0.63 -18.47 -7.19
C ALA A 62 -0.54 -18.46 -8.20
N LEU A 63 -1.67 -19.10 -7.89
CA LEU A 63 -2.87 -19.07 -8.73
C LEU A 63 -3.73 -17.85 -8.41
N GLU A 64 -4.41 -17.31 -9.43
CA GLU A 64 -5.26 -16.12 -9.31
C GLU A 64 -6.19 -16.14 -8.07
N PRO A 65 -6.97 -17.20 -7.78
CA PRO A 65 -7.90 -17.17 -6.66
C PRO A 65 -7.21 -17.02 -5.30
N ALA A 66 -6.06 -17.67 -5.12
CA ALA A 66 -5.30 -17.61 -3.87
C ALA A 66 -4.65 -16.24 -3.69
N LEU A 67 -4.04 -15.69 -4.74
CA LEU A 67 -3.41 -14.36 -4.73
C LEU A 67 -4.43 -13.25 -4.51
N MET A 68 -5.59 -13.31 -5.17
CA MET A 68 -6.67 -12.33 -4.99
C MET A 68 -7.24 -12.38 -3.56
N ALA A 69 -7.45 -13.58 -3.01
CA ALA A 69 -7.92 -13.72 -1.63
C ALA A 69 -6.90 -13.19 -0.60
N ALA A 70 -5.60 -13.47 -0.79
CA ALA A 70 -4.54 -12.94 0.06
C ALA A 70 -4.45 -11.40 -0.03
N PHE A 71 -4.58 -10.84 -1.23
CA PHE A 71 -4.64 -9.39 -1.44
C PHE A 71 -5.81 -8.77 -0.68
N ASP A 72 -7.01 -9.37 -0.77
CA ASP A 72 -8.21 -8.87 -0.12
C ASP A 72 -8.09 -8.92 1.41
N ASN A 73 -7.57 -10.02 1.96
CA ASN A 73 -7.33 -10.17 3.40
C ASN A 73 -6.24 -9.21 3.91
N GLY A 74 -5.21 -8.98 3.12
CA GLY A 74 -4.06 -8.11 3.43
C GLY A 74 -4.25 -6.63 3.10
N ARG A 75 -5.39 -6.26 2.50
CA ARG A 75 -5.58 -4.98 1.80
C ARG A 75 -5.17 -3.74 2.61
N ASN A 76 -5.48 -3.72 3.91
CA ASN A 76 -5.11 -2.59 4.78
C ASN A 76 -3.60 -2.43 4.92
N ARG A 77 -2.89 -3.52 5.22
CA ARG A 77 -1.43 -3.51 5.39
C ARG A 77 -0.71 -3.25 4.07
N ILE A 78 -1.20 -3.84 2.97
CA ILE A 78 -0.69 -3.58 1.61
C ILE A 78 -0.78 -2.08 1.29
N ARG A 79 -1.94 -1.46 1.53
CA ARG A 79 -2.17 -0.02 1.30
C ARG A 79 -1.27 0.85 2.18
N SER A 80 -1.07 0.51 3.45
CA SER A 80 -0.16 1.24 4.34
C SER A 80 1.28 1.24 3.82
N VAL A 81 1.83 0.07 3.48
CA VAL A 81 3.19 -0.05 2.92
C VAL A 81 3.28 0.63 1.55
N CYS A 82 2.23 0.53 0.73
CA CYS A 82 2.15 1.24 -0.55
C CYS A 82 2.23 2.76 -0.37
N ALA A 83 1.49 3.33 0.58
CA ALA A 83 1.50 4.76 0.85
C ALA A 83 2.88 5.26 1.31
N GLU A 84 3.56 4.47 2.15
CA GLU A 84 4.93 4.77 2.57
C GLU A 84 5.91 4.73 1.37
N ALA A 85 5.82 3.71 0.52
CA ALA A 85 6.66 3.58 -0.67
C ALA A 85 6.42 4.72 -1.67
N LEU A 86 5.15 5.10 -1.90
CA LEU A 86 4.77 6.22 -2.75
C LEU A 86 5.27 7.57 -2.19
N GLY A 87 5.18 7.76 -0.88
CA GLY A 87 5.72 8.96 -0.23
C GLY A 87 7.25 9.07 -0.30
N GLN A 88 7.95 7.94 -0.41
CA GLN A 88 9.41 7.89 -0.53
C GLN A 88 9.94 8.07 -1.96
N ASN A 89 9.10 7.82 -2.97
CA ASN A 89 9.49 7.87 -4.39
C ASN A 89 8.79 9.00 -5.16
N ASP A 90 8.34 10.04 -4.48
CA ASP A 90 7.65 11.19 -5.08
C ASP A 90 6.40 10.80 -5.89
N GLY A 91 5.73 9.69 -5.52
CA GLY A 91 4.44 9.27 -6.07
C GLY A 91 4.54 8.46 -7.36
N GLU A 92 5.74 8.03 -7.75
CA GLU A 92 5.91 7.15 -8.90
C GLU A 92 5.32 5.75 -8.66
N SER A 93 4.96 5.04 -9.73
CA SER A 93 4.45 3.66 -9.63
C SER A 93 5.38 2.75 -8.81
N VAL A 94 4.78 1.96 -7.92
CA VAL A 94 5.52 1.05 -7.02
C VAL A 94 5.24 -0.42 -7.30
N VAL A 95 6.28 -1.23 -7.08
CA VAL A 95 6.19 -2.69 -7.02
C VAL A 95 6.50 -3.14 -5.60
N LEU A 96 5.51 -3.70 -4.93
CA LEU A 96 5.61 -4.20 -3.57
C LEU A 96 6.12 -5.64 -3.58
N HIS A 97 7.41 -5.81 -3.31
CA HIS A 97 8.06 -7.11 -3.13
C HIS A 97 8.11 -7.53 -1.66
N SER A 98 8.38 -8.82 -1.37
CA SER A 98 8.43 -9.39 0.00
C SER A 98 9.32 -8.57 0.94
N GLY A 99 10.45 -8.05 0.45
CA GLY A 99 11.38 -7.21 1.21
C GLY A 99 10.74 -5.99 1.92
N LEU A 100 9.71 -5.37 1.34
CA LEU A 100 9.03 -4.20 1.94
C LEU A 100 8.17 -4.56 3.17
N PHE A 101 7.85 -5.84 3.33
CA PHE A 101 7.00 -6.35 4.40
C PHE A 101 7.78 -6.98 5.56
N ARG A 102 9.12 -7.04 5.48
CA ARG A 102 9.96 -7.72 6.47
C ARG A 102 10.05 -6.99 7.82
N VAL A 103 9.60 -5.74 7.89
CA VAL A 103 9.54 -4.95 9.13
C VAL A 103 8.19 -5.15 9.85
N GLU A 104 7.89 -6.38 10.26
CA GLU A 104 6.86 -6.64 11.27
C GLU A 104 7.54 -7.05 12.58
N GLY A 105 7.60 -6.08 13.51
CA GLY A 105 8.21 -6.24 14.82
C GLY A 105 8.06 -5.05 15.77
N MET A 106 7.39 -3.96 15.36
CA MET A 106 6.89 -2.97 16.32
C MET A 106 5.46 -3.37 16.69
N GLU A 107 5.34 -4.33 17.60
CA GLU A 107 4.15 -4.38 18.44
C GLU A 107 3.97 -2.99 19.05
N PRO A 108 2.75 -2.40 19.10
CA PRO A 108 2.55 -1.27 19.97
C PRO A 108 2.85 -1.80 21.38
N ASP A 109 3.89 -1.27 22.00
CA ASP A 109 4.12 -1.41 23.43
C ASP A 109 2.79 -1.11 24.12
N ARG A 110 2.07 -2.17 24.49
CA ARG A 110 0.92 -2.06 25.38
C ARG A 110 1.53 -1.87 26.75
N GLY A 111 1.98 -0.63 26.98
CA GLY A 111 2.43 -0.16 28.27
C GLY A 111 1.39 -0.52 29.33
N THR A 112 1.89 -1.26 30.33
CA THR A 112 1.53 -1.19 31.75
C THR A 112 0.05 -1.04 32.13
N THR A 113 -0.50 -2.11 32.71
CA THR A 113 -1.40 -2.09 33.88
C THR A 113 -1.56 -3.54 34.34
N ALA A 114 -1.32 -3.98 35.57
CA ALA A 114 -0.88 -3.40 36.84
C ALA A 114 -0.20 -4.54 37.63
#